data_AF-A0A485MZH0-F1
#
_entry.id   AF-A0A485MZH0-F1
#
_cell.length_a   1.000
_cell.length_b   1.000
_cell.length_c   1.000
_cell.angle_alpha   90.00
_cell.angle_beta   90.00
_cell.angle_gamma   90.00
#
_symmetry.space_group_name_H-M   'P 1'
#
loop_
_entity.id
_entity.type
_entity.pdbx_description
1 polymer ?
#
loop_
_entity_poly.entity_id
_entity_poly.type
_entity_poly.pdbx_seq_one_letter_code
_entity_poly.pdbx_strand_id
1 'polypeptide(L)'
;RSDPDDSDPFFSKGPEIIGSTGCEIYWKEGKKVTVKTTKLQKCEGRRSVSTTRKMPSCSFFTYFYPPDYPEGRVLDVATDYKFGYFFREVLVPKSVLFFTNEASGYKYESSDNEVQEAGGEEKKVEVMRSEEPEKGPEKDLDPEESNP
;
A
#
# COMPACT_ATOMS: atom_id res chain seq x y z
N ARG A 1 1.63 -17.84 -23.86
CA ARG A 1 0.94 -19.10 -24.18
C ARG A 1 2.02 -20.15 -24.14
N SER A 2 2.01 -21.00 -23.11
CA SER A 2 2.89 -22.16 -23.05
C SER A 2 2.11 -23.27 -23.76
N ASP A 3 2.45 -23.53 -25.01
CA ASP A 3 1.92 -24.69 -25.71
C ASP A 3 2.38 -25.95 -24.96
N PRO A 4 1.58 -27.04 -24.92
CA PRO A 4 2.02 -28.28 -24.30
C PRO A 4 3.37 -28.69 -24.91
N ASP A 5 4.33 -29.06 -24.07
CA ASP A 5 5.61 -29.56 -24.55
C ASP A 5 5.35 -30.82 -25.38
N ASP A 6 5.64 -30.78 -26.68
CA ASP A 6 5.48 -31.92 -27.58
C ASP A 6 6.30 -33.14 -27.12
N SER A 7 7.32 -32.91 -26.28
CA SER A 7 8.17 -33.93 -25.68
C SER A 7 7.53 -34.61 -24.47
N ASP A 8 6.63 -33.93 -23.77
CA ASP A 8 5.86 -34.46 -22.62
C ASP A 8 4.44 -33.85 -22.57
N PRO A 9 3.54 -34.30 -23.46
CA PRO A 9 2.18 -33.74 -23.61
C PRO A 9 1.27 -34.04 -22.41
N PHE A 10 1.71 -34.90 -21.48
CA PHE A 10 1.00 -35.20 -20.23
C PHE A 10 1.46 -34.33 -19.06
N PHE A 11 2.62 -33.66 -19.19
CA PHE A 11 3.12 -32.73 -18.18
C PHE A 11 2.49 -31.34 -18.33
N SER A 12 1.18 -31.26 -18.09
CA SER A 12 0.51 -29.98 -17.90
C SER A 12 0.37 -29.69 -16.41
N LYS A 13 0.99 -28.61 -15.92
CA LYS A 13 0.89 -28.16 -14.51
C LYS A 13 -0.49 -27.55 -14.17
N GLY A 14 -1.42 -27.53 -15.13
CA GLY A 14 -2.74 -26.92 -15.00
C GLY A 14 -2.84 -25.56 -15.69
N PRO A 15 -3.94 -24.81 -15.47
CA PRO A 15 -4.13 -23.49 -16.06
C PRO A 15 -3.05 -22.50 -15.66
N GLU A 16 -2.49 -21.79 -16.63
CA GLU A 16 -1.48 -20.75 -16.40
C GLU A 16 -2.13 -19.36 -16.39
N ILE A 17 -1.71 -18.51 -15.45
CA ILE A 17 -2.16 -17.12 -15.35
C ILE A 17 -1.27 -16.28 -16.25
N ILE A 18 -1.78 -15.92 -17.43
CA ILE A 18 -1.02 -15.19 -18.46
C ILE A 18 -1.11 -13.67 -18.33
N GLY A 19 -2.08 -13.16 -17.57
CA GLY A 19 -2.34 -11.74 -17.42
C GLY A 19 -3.71 -11.47 -16.80
N SER A 20 -4.01 -10.19 -16.55
CA SER A 20 -5.27 -9.74 -15.99
C SER A 20 -5.79 -8.54 -16.79
N THR A 21 -7.11 -8.41 -16.89
CA THR A 21 -7.77 -7.26 -17.51
C THR A 21 -8.72 -6.65 -16.48
N GLY A 22 -8.48 -5.38 -16.17
CA GLY A 22 -9.30 -4.64 -15.21
C GLY A 22 -10.51 -3.96 -15.85
N CYS A 23 -11.06 -2.98 -15.13
CA CYS A 23 -12.25 -2.23 -15.53
C CYS A 23 -12.07 -0.74 -15.23
N GLU A 24 -12.44 0.12 -16.17
CA GLU A 24 -12.33 1.57 -15.97
C GLU A 24 -13.35 2.05 -14.93
N ILE A 25 -12.85 2.78 -13.92
CA ILE A 25 -13.70 3.40 -12.89
C ILE A 25 -13.88 4.89 -13.19
N TYR A 26 -15.11 5.28 -13.47
CA TYR A 26 -15.50 6.68 -13.64
C TYR A 26 -15.69 7.39 -12.29
N TRP A 27 -14.57 7.85 -11.72
CA TRP A 27 -14.56 8.58 -10.46
C TRP A 27 -15.27 9.93 -10.56
N LYS A 28 -16.12 10.24 -9.57
CA LYS A 28 -16.59 11.61 -9.34
C LYS A 28 -15.46 12.48 -8.79
N GLU A 29 -15.60 13.79 -8.95
CA GLU A 29 -14.62 14.76 -8.49
C GLU A 29 -14.28 14.57 -7.00
N GLY A 30 -12.98 14.54 -6.68
CA GLY A 30 -12.49 14.33 -5.31
C GLY A 30 -12.72 12.93 -4.72
N LYS A 31 -13.21 11.96 -5.49
CA LYS A 31 -13.49 10.59 -5.01
C LYS A 31 -12.49 9.53 -5.45
N LYS A 32 -11.49 9.86 -6.27
CA LYS A 32 -10.45 8.92 -6.69
C LYS A 32 -9.54 8.52 -5.51
N VAL A 33 -9.87 7.42 -4.84
CA VAL A 33 -9.15 6.92 -3.65
C VAL A 33 -7.86 6.16 -3.98
N THR A 34 -7.61 5.87 -5.26
CA THR A 34 -6.36 5.22 -5.72
C THR A 34 -5.16 6.18 -5.77
N VAL A 35 -5.37 7.48 -5.48
CA VAL A 35 -4.32 8.50 -5.47
C VAL A 35 -4.40 9.30 -4.17
N LYS A 36 -3.29 9.38 -3.45
CA LYS A 36 -3.13 10.25 -2.28
C LYS A 36 -2.48 11.56 -2.70
N THR A 37 -3.08 12.67 -2.29
CA THR A 37 -2.55 14.02 -2.56
C THR A 37 -1.91 14.57 -1.30
N THR A 38 -0.61 14.83 -1.34
CA THR A 38 0.14 15.41 -0.21
C THR A 38 0.63 16.80 -0.61
N LYS A 39 0.38 17.79 0.24
CA LYS A 39 0.95 19.13 0.10
C LYS A 39 2.31 19.14 0.77
N LEU A 40 3.36 19.29 -0.02
CA LEU A 40 4.70 19.53 0.49
C LEU A 40 4.87 21.04 0.64
N GLN A 41 5.04 21.52 1.86
CA GLN A 41 5.48 22.90 2.07
C GLN A 41 7.01 22.94 2.01
N LYS A 42 7.55 23.79 1.13
CA LYS A 42 8.96 24.15 1.10
C LYS A 42 9.07 25.60 1.54
N CYS A 43 9.78 25.83 2.64
CA CYS A 43 10.17 27.18 3.04
C CYS A 43 11.42 27.56 2.25
N GLU A 44 11.33 28.64 1.48
CA GLU A 44 12.45 29.20 0.73
C GLU A 44 12.58 30.67 1.14
N GLY A 45 13.46 30.93 2.12
CA GLY A 45 13.58 32.24 2.76
C GLY A 45 12.33 32.65 3.57
N ARG A 46 11.91 33.91 3.43
CA ARG A 46 10.74 34.49 4.12
C ARG A 46 9.38 34.06 3.53
N ARG A 47 9.36 33.24 2.47
CA ARG A 47 8.15 32.85 1.74
C ARG A 47 7.98 31.33 1.80
N SER A 48 6.79 30.87 2.19
CA SER A 48 6.42 29.45 2.12
C SER A 48 5.72 29.18 0.79
N VAL A 49 6.21 28.19 0.02
CA VAL A 49 5.60 27.72 -1.21
C VAL A 49 5.09 26.29 -0.99
N SER A 50 3.81 26.05 -1.28
CA SER A 50 3.22 24.72 -1.19
C SER A 50 3.16 24.08 -2.57
N THR A 51 3.81 22.93 -2.72
CA THR A 51 3.75 22.08 -3.91
C THR A 51 2.84 20.89 -3.63
N THR A 52 1.87 20.65 -4.51
CA THR A 52 0.97 19.49 -4.39
C THR A 52 1.56 18.31 -5.16
N ARG A 53 1.83 17.20 -4.47
CA ARG A 53 2.31 15.96 -5.09
C ARG A 53 1.21 14.89 -5.02
N LYS A 54 0.92 14.26 -6.15
CA LYS A 54 0.02 13.10 -6.25
C LYS A 54 0.88 11.83 -6.21
N MET A 55 0.52 10.90 -5.34
CA MET A 55 1.21 9.61 -5.15
C MET A 55 0.19 8.49 -5.29
N PRO A 56 0.50 7.36 -5.95
CA PRO A 56 -0.36 6.18 -5.90
C PRO A 56 -0.65 5.78 -4.45
N SER A 57 -1.88 5.33 -4.19
CA SER A 57 -2.31 4.83 -2.89
C SER A 57 -2.79 3.40 -3.05
N CYS A 58 -2.43 2.52 -2.10
CA CYS A 58 -3.02 1.20 -2.02
C CYS A 58 -4.48 1.36 -1.56
N SER A 59 -5.41 0.85 -2.36
CA SER A 59 -6.86 0.89 -2.13
C SER A 59 -7.45 -0.38 -2.72
N PHE A 60 -8.57 -0.89 -2.20
CA PHE A 60 -9.26 -2.03 -2.83
C PHE A 60 -9.48 -1.81 -4.34
N PHE A 61 -9.77 -0.58 -4.74
CA PHE A 61 -10.03 -0.24 -6.14
C PHE A 61 -8.78 -0.27 -7.05
N THR A 62 -7.58 -0.49 -6.52
CA THR A 62 -6.41 -0.78 -7.35
C THR A 62 -6.53 -2.13 -8.06
N TYR A 63 -7.36 -3.05 -7.55
CA TYR A 63 -7.66 -4.35 -8.18
C TYR A 63 -8.24 -4.22 -9.60
N PHE A 64 -9.00 -3.16 -9.88
CA PHE A 64 -9.59 -2.96 -11.20
C PHE A 64 -8.61 -2.36 -12.21
N TYR A 65 -7.35 -2.11 -11.84
CA TYR A 65 -6.30 -1.68 -12.76
C TYR A 65 -5.35 -2.86 -12.97
N PRO A 66 -5.27 -3.41 -14.20
CA PRO A 66 -4.44 -4.57 -14.45
C PRO A 66 -2.95 -4.21 -14.27
N PRO A 67 -2.08 -5.21 -13.99
CA PRO A 67 -0.65 -4.99 -13.71
C PRO A 67 0.12 -4.22 -14.80
N ASP A 68 -0.37 -4.25 -16.05
CA ASP A 68 0.23 -3.58 -17.21
C ASP A 68 -0.12 -2.08 -17.32
N TYR A 69 -0.91 -1.53 -16.38
CA TYR A 69 -1.28 -0.12 -16.42
C TYR A 69 -0.06 0.77 -16.03
N PRO A 70 0.30 1.78 -16.84
CA PRO A 70 1.55 2.52 -16.70
C PRO A 70 1.67 3.35 -15.40
N GLU A 71 0.54 3.62 -14.74
CA GLU A 71 0.49 4.38 -13.49
C GLU A 71 -0.07 3.51 -12.35
N GLY A 72 0.81 3.04 -11.46
CA GLY A 72 0.37 2.50 -10.17
C GLY A 72 0.32 0.97 -10.08
N ARG A 73 1.40 0.31 -10.48
CA ARG A 73 1.68 -1.06 -10.02
C ARG A 73 1.72 -1.10 -8.49
N VAL A 74 0.65 -1.59 -7.89
CA VAL A 74 0.57 -1.88 -6.45
C VAL A 74 0.46 -3.39 -6.21
N LEU A 75 -0.08 -4.15 -7.17
CA LEU A 75 -0.39 -5.58 -7.03
C LEU A 75 0.26 -6.40 -8.16
N ASP A 76 0.88 -7.53 -7.83
CA ASP A 76 1.41 -8.47 -8.82
C ASP A 76 0.30 -9.38 -9.41
N VAL A 77 0.56 -9.96 -10.59
CA VAL A 77 -0.40 -10.82 -11.33
C VAL A 77 -0.86 -12.03 -10.49
N ALA A 78 0.04 -12.62 -9.69
CA ALA A 78 -0.28 -13.78 -8.87
C ALA A 78 -1.26 -13.42 -7.74
N THR A 79 -1.06 -12.26 -7.11
CA THR A 79 -1.91 -11.73 -6.05
C THR A 79 -3.26 -11.29 -6.61
N ASP A 80 -3.27 -10.67 -7.80
CA ASP A 80 -4.51 -10.35 -8.52
C ASP A 80 -5.36 -11.60 -8.78
N TYR A 81 -4.72 -12.68 -9.27
CA TYR A 81 -5.39 -13.97 -9.42
C TYR A 81 -5.87 -14.55 -8.09
N LYS A 82 -5.04 -14.53 -7.03
CA LYS A 82 -5.44 -15.03 -5.70
C LYS A 82 -6.70 -14.31 -5.20
N PHE A 83 -6.80 -12.99 -5.39
CA PHE A 83 -8.03 -12.26 -5.08
C PHE A 83 -9.20 -12.67 -5.95
N GLY A 84 -9.03 -12.73 -7.28
CA GLY A 84 -10.08 -13.12 -8.20
C GLY A 84 -10.63 -14.53 -7.92
N TYR A 85 -9.72 -15.47 -7.67
CA TYR A 85 -10.04 -16.84 -7.26
C TYR A 85 -10.80 -16.86 -5.92
N PHE A 86 -10.34 -16.12 -4.92
CA PHE A 86 -11.02 -16.02 -3.63
C PHE A 86 -12.44 -15.46 -3.78
N PHE A 87 -12.63 -14.40 -4.57
CA PHE A 87 -13.96 -13.86 -4.85
C PHE A 87 -14.86 -14.92 -5.48
N ARG A 88 -14.36 -15.62 -6.51
CA ARG A 88 -15.14 -16.58 -7.29
C ARG A 88 -15.49 -17.85 -6.52
N GLU A 89 -14.53 -18.45 -5.82
CA GLU A 89 -14.68 -19.77 -5.18
C GLU A 89 -15.15 -19.70 -3.74
N VAL A 90 -14.89 -18.57 -3.06
CA VAL A 90 -15.09 -18.44 -1.62
C VAL A 90 -16.10 -17.35 -1.30
N LEU A 91 -15.79 -16.08 -1.60
CA LEU A 91 -16.58 -14.96 -1.11
C LEU A 91 -17.98 -14.92 -1.71
N VAL A 92 -18.12 -15.00 -3.04
CA VAL A 92 -19.44 -14.90 -3.71
C VAL A 92 -20.34 -16.07 -3.33
N PRO A 93 -19.92 -17.35 -3.42
CA PRO A 93 -20.78 -18.49 -3.07
C PRO A 93 -21.16 -18.54 -1.58
N LYS A 94 -20.28 -18.06 -0.69
CA LYS A 94 -20.47 -18.13 0.77
C LYS A 94 -20.76 -16.76 1.40
N SER A 95 -21.21 -15.78 0.61
CA SER A 95 -21.37 -14.38 1.03
C SER A 95 -22.21 -14.20 2.29
N VAL A 96 -23.27 -14.99 2.46
CA VAL A 96 -24.11 -14.97 3.67
C VAL A 96 -23.31 -15.35 4.92
N LEU A 97 -22.45 -16.37 4.84
CA LEU A 97 -21.64 -16.81 5.99
C LEU A 97 -20.57 -15.78 6.36
N PHE A 98 -19.99 -15.10 5.36
CA PHE A 98 -19.08 -13.97 5.62
C PHE A 98 -19.82 -12.78 6.23
N PHE A 99 -21.03 -12.50 5.75
CA PHE A 99 -21.87 -11.43 6.28
C PHE A 99 -22.31 -11.69 7.73
N THR A 100 -22.67 -12.92 8.08
CA THR A 100 -23.06 -13.31 9.46
C THR A 100 -21.86 -13.61 10.37
N ASN A 101 -20.63 -13.52 9.86
CA ASN A 101 -19.39 -13.83 10.56
C ASN A 101 -19.25 -15.31 11.01
N GLU A 102 -20.01 -16.22 10.39
CA GLU A 102 -19.94 -17.67 10.61
C GLU A 102 -18.82 -18.32 9.79
N ALA A 103 -18.20 -17.58 8.86
CA ALA A 103 -17.16 -18.10 7.98
C ALA A 103 -15.78 -18.27 8.66
N SER A 104 -15.64 -18.02 9.97
CA SER A 104 -14.36 -18.09 10.71
C SER A 104 -13.69 -19.46 10.69
N GLY A 105 -14.44 -20.53 10.39
CA GLY A 105 -13.92 -21.89 10.18
C GLY A 105 -13.40 -22.19 8.77
N TYR A 106 -13.69 -21.34 7.78
CA TYR A 106 -13.14 -21.49 6.43
C TYR A 106 -11.75 -20.87 6.39
N LYS A 107 -10.78 -21.57 6.98
CA LYS A 107 -9.38 -21.27 6.70
C LYS A 107 -9.15 -21.57 5.22
N TYR A 108 -8.84 -20.55 4.45
CA TYR A 108 -8.35 -20.71 3.09
C TYR A 108 -7.03 -21.49 3.20
N GLU A 109 -7.09 -22.81 3.08
CA GLU A 109 -5.92 -23.66 2.91
C GLU A 109 -5.34 -23.33 1.55
N SER A 110 -4.52 -22.28 1.52
CA SER A 110 -3.65 -21.98 0.40
C SER A 110 -2.77 -23.21 0.22
N SER A 111 -3.03 -24.01 -0.80
CA SER A 111 -2.16 -25.11 -1.22
C SER A 111 -0.86 -24.56 -1.81
N ASP A 112 -0.13 -23.77 -1.02
CA ASP A 112 1.12 -23.09 -1.33
C ASP A 112 2.18 -23.67 -0.38
N ASN A 113 2.46 -24.97 -0.57
CA ASN A 113 3.53 -25.66 0.15
C ASN A 113 4.82 -25.48 -0.68
N GLU A 114 5.30 -24.24 -0.77
CA GLU A 114 6.54 -23.87 -1.46
C GLU A 114 7.45 -23.10 -0.49
N VAL A 115 8.26 -23.89 0.24
CA VAL A 115 9.55 -23.57 0.89
C VAL A 115 9.76 -22.14 1.42
N GLN A 116 9.61 -21.96 2.74
CA GLN A 116 10.31 -20.90 3.48
C GLN A 116 11.81 -21.20 3.50
N GLU A 117 12.58 -20.59 2.61
CA GLU A 117 14.02 -20.40 2.81
C GLU A 117 14.24 -19.07 3.52
N ALA A 118 15.06 -19.12 4.57
CA ALA A 118 15.21 -18.12 5.60
C ALA A 118 16.13 -16.97 5.18
N GLY A 119 15.96 -15.80 5.82
CA GLY A 119 17.02 -14.79 5.91
C GLY A 119 16.57 -13.38 5.51
N GLY A 120 16.10 -12.60 6.48
CA GLY A 120 15.77 -11.18 6.29
C GLY A 120 15.94 -10.40 7.57
N GLU A 121 17.19 -10.05 7.87
CA GLU A 121 17.69 -9.40 9.07
C GLU A 121 16.96 -8.07 9.39
N GLU A 122 16.43 -8.00 10.59
CA GLU A 122 15.73 -6.87 11.19
C GLU A 122 16.70 -5.71 11.49
N LYS A 123 16.79 -4.73 10.59
CA LYS A 123 17.45 -3.45 10.88
C LYS A 123 16.47 -2.46 11.51
N LYS A 124 16.52 -2.43 12.85
CA LYS A 124 15.99 -1.41 13.75
C LYS A 124 16.46 -0.01 13.31
N VAL A 125 15.56 0.81 12.78
CA VAL A 125 15.85 2.23 12.51
C VAL A 125 15.69 3.00 13.81
N GLU A 126 16.80 3.50 14.35
CA GLU A 126 16.85 4.34 15.54
C GLU A 126 16.05 5.64 15.36
N VAL A 127 15.17 5.90 16.32
CA VAL A 127 14.49 7.19 16.48
C VAL A 127 15.49 8.17 17.07
N MET A 128 16.11 9.01 16.23
CA MET A 128 16.82 10.20 16.72
C MET A 128 15.80 11.24 17.18
N ARG A 129 15.63 11.30 18.49
CA ARG A 129 14.92 12.36 19.22
C ARG A 129 15.91 13.53 19.37
N SER A 130 15.78 14.57 18.54
CA SER A 130 16.55 15.80 18.73
C SER A 130 15.94 16.60 19.86
N GLU A 131 16.66 16.65 20.98
CA GLU A 131 16.38 17.44 22.17
C GLU A 131 16.62 18.94 21.91
N GLU A 132 15.87 19.77 22.64
CA GLU A 132 15.93 21.23 22.67
C GLU A 132 17.33 21.76 23.04
N PRO A 133 17.75 22.95 22.55
CA PRO A 133 18.91 23.61 23.12
C PRO A 133 18.51 24.40 24.38
N GLU A 134 19.15 24.05 25.49
CA GLU A 134 19.07 24.72 26.78
C GLU A 134 19.54 26.20 26.77
N LYS A 135 19.01 26.90 27.78
CA LYS A 135 19.12 28.31 28.14
C LYS A 135 20.47 28.70 28.76
N GLY A 136 20.92 29.93 28.51
CA GLY A 136 21.76 30.72 29.44
C GLY A 136 22.54 31.87 28.78
N PRO A 137 23.05 32.88 29.53
CA PRO A 137 22.85 33.22 30.94
C PRO A 137 22.14 34.57 31.17
N GLU A 138 21.76 34.80 32.43
CA GLU A 138 21.22 36.03 33.00
C GLU A 138 22.11 37.26 32.72
N LYS A 139 21.46 38.41 32.53
CA LYS A 139 22.09 39.72 32.65
C LYS A 139 21.20 40.57 33.55
N ASP A 140 21.67 40.77 34.77
CA ASP A 140 21.20 41.75 35.72
C ASP A 140 21.18 43.14 35.09
N LEU A 141 20.04 43.83 35.18
CA LEU A 141 19.97 45.29 35.19
C LEU A 141 18.93 45.71 36.23
N ASP A 142 19.47 46.44 37.21
CA ASP A 142 18.92 46.90 38.50
C ASP A 142 17.77 47.92 38.38
N PRO A 143 17.14 48.34 39.51
CA PRO A 143 15.75 48.80 39.56
C PRO A 143 15.54 50.25 39.12
N GLU A 144 14.30 50.53 38.71
CA GLU A 144 13.82 51.89 38.44
C GLU A 144 14.08 52.83 39.62
N GLU A 145 14.83 53.89 39.32
CA GLU A 145 15.02 55.04 40.17
C GLU A 145 13.76 55.91 40.12
N SER A 146 13.17 56.13 41.30
CA SER A 146 12.14 57.12 41.54
C SER A 146 12.69 58.54 41.51
N ASN A 147 11.84 59.45 41.00
CA ASN A 147 11.67 60.88 41.36
C ASN A 147 12.57 61.95 40.70
N PRO A 148 12.14 63.25 40.68
CA PRO A 148 11.02 63.89 41.41
C PRO A 148 9.84 64.40 40.56
#